data_AF-A0A812N3C9-F1
#
_entry.id   AF-A0A812N3C9-F1
#
_cell.length_a   1.000
_cell.length_b   1.000
_cell.length_c   1.000
_cell.angle_alpha   90.00
_cell.angle_beta   90.00
_cell.angle_gamma   90.00
#
_symmetry.space_group_name_H-M   'P 1'
#
loop_
_entity.id
_entity.type
_entity.pdbx_description
1 polymer ?
#
loop_
_entity_poly.entity_id
_entity_poly.type
_entity_poly.pdbx_seq_one_letter_code
_entity_poly.pdbx_strand_id
1 'polypeptide(L)'
;MFLRRATERKANVVLFGEALPPLALATAFEAARDCDLLMCIGSTLSVYPVAAMVPEAKECGAKLLILNQGPTEFDELADIRLSGSISGVLPQICGCDSKL
;
A
#
# COMPACT_ATOMS: atom_id res chain seq x y z
N MET A 1 3.57 -26.98 39.63
CA MET A 1 2.82 -27.33 38.39
C MET A 1 2.15 -26.06 37.89
N PHE A 2 2.87 -25.26 37.08
CA PHE A 2 2.31 -24.05 36.46
C PHE A 2 1.61 -24.46 35.17
N LEU A 3 0.29 -24.37 35.15
CA LEU A 3 -0.51 -24.54 33.95
C LEU A 3 -0.18 -23.38 33.00
N ARG A 4 0.59 -23.65 31.94
CA ARG A 4 0.62 -22.76 30.77
C ARG A 4 -0.80 -22.75 30.20
N ARG A 5 -1.55 -21.66 30.44
CA ARG A 5 -2.73 -21.34 29.64
C ARG A 5 -2.29 -21.39 28.18
N ALA A 6 -2.99 -22.16 27.35
CA ALA A 6 -2.79 -22.13 25.92
C ALA A 6 -3.06 -20.68 25.47
N THR A 7 -1.99 -19.93 25.20
CA THR A 7 -2.08 -18.62 24.59
C THR A 7 -2.66 -18.84 23.20
N GLU A 8 -3.89 -18.40 22.97
CA GLU A 8 -4.48 -18.32 21.63
C GLU A 8 -3.48 -17.59 20.73
N ARG A 9 -2.88 -18.31 19.78
CA ARG A 9 -1.97 -17.73 18.82
C ARG A 9 -2.81 -17.06 17.75
N LYS A 10 -3.14 -15.78 17.96
CA LYS A 10 -3.64 -14.94 16.88
C LYS A 10 -2.48 -14.67 15.91
N ALA A 11 -2.71 -14.90 14.62
CA ALA A 11 -1.73 -14.53 13.58
C ALA A 11 -1.55 -13.01 13.58
N ASN A 12 -0.34 -12.53 13.28
CA ASN A 12 -0.05 -11.09 13.21
C ASN A 12 -0.59 -10.50 11.88
N VAL A 13 -1.90 -10.57 11.70
CA VAL A 13 -2.67 -10.07 10.56
C VAL A 13 -3.85 -9.26 11.09
N VAL A 14 -4.29 -8.28 10.32
CA VAL A 14 -5.50 -7.51 10.62
C VAL A 14 -6.62 -8.02 9.71
N LEU A 15 -7.70 -8.49 10.33
CA LEU A 15 -8.88 -8.96 9.60
C LEU A 15 -9.82 -7.79 9.31
N PHE A 16 -10.76 -7.97 8.37
CA PHE A 16 -11.78 -6.96 8.12
C PHE A 16 -12.57 -6.65 9.40
N GLY A 17 -12.76 -5.36 9.66
CA GLY A 17 -13.42 -4.86 10.87
C GLY A 17 -12.51 -4.76 12.10
N GLU A 18 -11.28 -5.28 12.05
CA GLU A 18 -10.29 -5.04 13.09
C GLU A 18 -9.57 -3.71 12.89
N ALA A 19 -9.23 -3.06 14.00
CA ALA A 19 -8.45 -1.84 13.96
C ALA A 19 -7.01 -2.14 13.54
N LEU A 20 -6.46 -1.32 12.64
CA LEU A 20 -5.03 -1.33 12.33
C LEU A 20 -4.23 -0.86 13.56
N PRO A 21 -3.00 -1.37 13.77
CA PRO A 21 -2.11 -0.89 14.82
C PRO A 21 -1.90 0.63 14.70
N PRO A 22 -2.28 1.44 15.70
CA PRO A 22 -2.31 2.90 15.57
C PRO A 22 -0.96 3.50 15.20
N LEU A 23 0.13 3.01 15.81
CA LEU A 23 1.48 3.49 15.53
C LEU A 23 1.92 3.20 14.09
N ALA A 24 1.66 1.98 13.59
CA ALA A 24 2.01 1.62 12.22
C ALA A 24 1.23 2.45 11.21
N LEU A 25 -0.06 2.72 11.50
CA LEU A 25 -0.88 3.57 10.67
C LEU A 25 -0.35 5.01 10.66
N ALA A 26 -0.07 5.59 11.82
CA ALA A 26 0.45 6.95 11.93
C ALA A 26 1.77 7.12 11.17
N THR A 27 2.73 6.22 11.36
CA THR A 27 4.02 6.25 10.65
C THR A 27 3.85 6.13 9.13
N ALA A 28 2.92 5.29 8.66
CA ALA A 28 2.67 5.15 7.24
C ALA A 28 2.07 6.43 6.62
N PHE A 29 1.14 7.09 7.33
CA PHE A 29 0.58 8.37 6.91
C PHE A 29 1.61 9.50 6.93
N GLU A 30 2.49 9.56 7.92
CA GLU A 30 3.61 10.50 7.94
C GLU A 30 4.52 10.30 6.72
N ALA A 31 4.92 9.06 6.44
CA ALA A 31 5.72 8.75 5.26
C ALA A 31 5.02 9.11 3.93
N ALA A 32 3.69 8.94 3.85
CA ALA A 32 2.93 9.31 2.67
C ALA A 32 2.89 10.84 2.45
N ARG A 33 2.78 11.63 3.53
CA ARG A 33 2.79 13.10 3.45
C ARG A 33 4.16 13.66 3.10
N ASP A 34 5.23 13.02 3.56
CA ASP A 34 6.60 13.50 3.37
C ASP A 34 7.26 13.01 2.06
N CYS A 35 6.59 12.18 1.27
CA CYS A 35 7.18 11.61 0.05
C CYS A 35 7.06 12.52 -1.18
N ASP A 36 8.07 12.46 -2.06
CA ASP A 36 8.01 13.09 -3.38
C ASP A 36 7.21 12.25 -4.39
N LEU A 37 7.14 10.93 -4.16
CA LEU A 37 6.49 9.95 -5.02
C LEU A 37 5.84 8.85 -4.17
N LEU A 38 4.52 8.68 -4.33
CA LEU A 38 3.77 7.54 -3.82
C LEU A 38 3.52 6.54 -4.97
N MET A 39 3.96 5.30 -4.80
CA MET A 39 3.69 4.22 -5.74
C MET A 39 2.65 3.23 -5.18
N CYS A 40 1.52 3.10 -5.86
CA CYS A 40 0.48 2.14 -5.53
C CYS A 40 0.55 0.94 -6.48
N ILE A 41 0.99 -0.21 -5.98
CA ILE A 41 1.25 -1.40 -6.80
C ILE A 41 0.33 -2.54 -6.38
N GLY A 42 -0.45 -3.09 -7.32
CA GLY A 42 -1.27 -4.29 -7.09
C GLY A 42 -2.42 -4.09 -6.10
N SER A 43 -2.99 -2.89 -6.02
CA SER A 43 -4.09 -2.56 -5.13
C SER A 43 -5.21 -1.86 -5.90
N THR A 44 -6.46 -2.18 -5.56
CA THR A 44 -7.64 -1.44 -6.03
C THR A 44 -7.81 -0.10 -5.30
N LEU A 45 -7.08 0.09 -4.20
CA LEU A 45 -7.11 1.29 -3.36
C LEU A 45 -8.50 1.59 -2.76
N SER A 46 -9.27 0.54 -2.46
CA SER A 46 -10.64 0.66 -1.92
C SER A 46 -10.76 0.39 -0.42
N VAL A 47 -9.68 -0.04 0.25
CA VAL A 47 -9.71 -0.43 1.67
C VAL A 47 -9.25 0.72 2.56
N TYR A 48 -10.18 1.22 3.37
CA TYR A 48 -9.90 2.25 4.37
C TYR A 48 -9.43 1.64 5.69
N PRO A 49 -8.58 2.36 6.45
CA PRO A 49 -8.13 3.74 6.23
C PRO A 49 -6.94 3.91 5.27
N VAL A 50 -6.26 2.84 4.87
CA VAL A 50 -5.01 2.91 4.07
C VAL A 50 -5.20 3.63 2.73
N ALA A 51 -6.34 3.44 2.07
CA ALA A 51 -6.70 4.12 0.83
C ALA A 51 -6.58 5.66 0.90
N ALA A 52 -6.82 6.25 2.07
CA ALA A 52 -6.76 7.70 2.25
C ALA A 52 -5.33 8.29 2.16
N MET A 53 -4.29 7.45 2.20
CA MET A 53 -2.91 7.90 1.97
C MET A 53 -2.72 8.48 0.56
N VAL A 54 -3.50 8.04 -0.42
CA VAL A 54 -3.40 8.49 -1.81
C VAL A 54 -3.75 9.98 -1.97
N PRO A 55 -4.96 10.44 -1.57
CA PRO A 55 -5.27 11.85 -1.61
C PRO A 55 -4.37 12.67 -0.66
N GLU A 56 -4.04 12.18 0.54
CA GLU A 56 -3.14 12.92 1.45
C GLU A 56 -1.76 13.17 0.83
N ALA A 57 -1.15 12.17 0.21
CA ALA A 57 0.15 12.36 -0.47
C ALA A 57 0.04 13.35 -1.63
N LYS A 58 -1.03 13.26 -2.44
CA LYS A 58 -1.29 14.21 -3.54
C LYS A 58 -1.45 15.64 -3.05
N GLU A 59 -2.18 15.84 -1.95
CA GLU A 59 -2.38 17.16 -1.33
C GLU A 59 -1.08 17.74 -0.80
N CYS A 60 -0.15 16.90 -0.31
CA CYS A 60 1.20 17.30 0.08
C CYS A 60 2.15 17.54 -1.12
N GLY A 61 1.68 17.36 -2.35
CA GLY A 61 2.43 17.65 -3.57
C GLY A 61 3.17 16.44 -4.15
N ALA A 62 3.00 15.24 -3.59
CA ALA A 62 3.62 14.04 -4.11
C ALA A 62 3.12 13.73 -5.53
N LYS A 63 4.01 13.13 -6.33
CA LYS A 63 3.63 12.42 -7.55
C LYS A 63 2.99 11.08 -7.21
N LEU A 64 2.01 10.66 -7.99
CA LEU A 64 1.32 9.39 -7.82
C LEU A 64 1.51 8.51 -9.04
N LEU A 65 2.08 7.32 -8.80
CA LEU A 65 2.18 6.25 -9.79
C LEU A 65 1.28 5.09 -9.35
N ILE A 66 0.40 4.66 -10.24
CA ILE A 66 -0.44 3.48 -10.02
C ILE A 66 -0.02 2.39 -11.02
N LEU A 67 0.37 1.23 -10.51
CA LEU A 67 0.62 0.02 -11.28
C LEU A 67 -0.37 -1.06 -10.82
N ASN A 68 -1.44 -1.25 -11.58
CA ASN A 68 -2.43 -2.28 -11.26
C ASN A 68 -3.03 -2.90 -12.52
N GLN A 69 -3.44 -4.16 -12.43
CA GLN A 69 -4.27 -4.77 -13.47
C GLN A 69 -5.73 -4.42 -13.19
N GLY A 70 -6.28 -3.56 -14.03
CA GLY A 70 -7.68 -3.09 -13.91
C GLY A 70 -7.81 -1.70 -13.28
N PRO A 71 -9.06 -1.26 -13.05
CA PRO A 71 -9.34 0.06 -12.48
C PRO A 71 -8.96 0.14 -10.99
N THR A 72 -8.70 1.35 -10.53
CA THR A 72 -8.53 1.69 -9.10
C THR A 72 -9.39 2.89 -8.73
N GLU A 73 -9.73 3.03 -7.45
CA GLU A 73 -10.56 4.13 -6.94
C GLU A 73 -9.93 5.52 -7.17
N PHE A 74 -8.62 5.60 -7.38
CA PHE A 74 -7.88 6.86 -7.53
C PHE A 74 -7.18 6.99 -8.89
N ASP A 75 -7.65 6.29 -9.92
CA ASP A 75 -7.09 6.36 -11.27
C ASP A 75 -7.03 7.81 -11.80
N GLU A 76 -8.00 8.66 -11.44
CA GLU A 76 -8.06 10.06 -11.86
C GLU A 76 -7.02 10.97 -11.17
N LEU A 77 -6.52 10.57 -10.00
CA LEU A 77 -5.50 11.32 -9.27
C LEU A 77 -4.07 10.96 -9.71
N ALA A 78 -3.90 9.87 -10.46
CA ALA A 78 -2.60 9.34 -10.84
C ALA A 78 -1.91 10.25 -11.87
N ASP A 79 -0.66 10.63 -11.60
CA ASP A 79 0.19 11.28 -12.60
C ASP A 79 0.64 10.26 -13.66
N ILE A 80 0.87 9.01 -13.24
CA ILE A 80 1.26 7.91 -14.13
C ILE A 80 0.42 6.68 -13.79
N ARG A 81 -0.24 6.12 -14.79
CA ARG A 81 -0.97 4.86 -14.68
C ARG A 81 -0.39 3.81 -15.61
N LEU A 82 0.06 2.71 -15.03
CA LEU A 82 0.61 1.57 -15.73
C LEU A 82 -0.31 0.37 -15.55
N SER A 83 -0.74 -0.20 -16.67
CA SER A 83 -1.51 -1.45 -16.69
C SER A 83 -0.63 -2.56 -17.22
N GLY A 84 -0.38 -3.59 -16.41
CA GLY A 84 0.50 -4.69 -16.80
C GLY A 84 0.79 -5.64 -15.65
N SER A 85 1.51 -6.73 -15.95
CA SER A 85 2.03 -7.62 -14.91
C SER A 85 3.06 -6.88 -14.05
N ILE A 86 2.88 -6.88 -12.74
CA ILE A 86 3.82 -6.27 -11.78
C ILE A 86 5.21 -6.86 -11.98
N SER A 87 5.31 -8.19 -12.12
CA SER A 87 6.59 -8.88 -12.34
C SER A 87 7.25 -8.52 -13.67
N GLY A 88 6.49 -8.04 -14.66
CA GLY A 88 7.06 -7.57 -15.94
C GLY A 88 7.48 -6.11 -15.92
N VAL A 89 6.68 -5.26 -15.27
CA VAL A 89 6.85 -3.80 -15.30
C VAL A 89 7.78 -3.31 -14.20
N LEU A 90 7.60 -3.79 -12.97
CA LEU A 90 8.33 -3.27 -11.81
C LEU A 90 9.86 -3.43 -11.94
N PRO A 91 10.41 -4.56 -12.45
CA PRO A 91 11.85 -4.67 -12.64
C PRO A 91 12.43 -3.64 -13.62
N GLN A 92 11.67 -3.27 -14.66
CA GLN A 92 12.08 -2.24 -15.62
C GLN A 92 12.16 -0.85 -14.97
N ILE A 93 11.27 -0.56 -14.02
CA ILE A 93 11.29 0.70 -13.24
C ILE A 93 12.47 0.71 -12.27
N CYS A 94 12.71 -0.42 -11.59
CA CYS A 94 13.79 -0.56 -10.62
C CYS A 94 15.19 -0.71 -11.25
N GLY A 95 15.27 -0.89 -12.58
CA GLY A 95 16.53 -1.13 -13.29
C GLY A 95 17.15 -2.49 -12.97
N CYS A 96 16.35 -3.48 -12.55
CA CYS A 96 16.81 -4.85 -12.35
C CYS A 96 16.38 -5.75 -13.51
N ASP A 97 17.30 -6.56 -14.03
CA ASP A 97 17.03 -7.47 -15.15
C ASP A 97 15.92 -8.47 -14.77
N SER A 98 14.84 -8.49 -15.56
CA SER A 98 13.61 -9.27 -15.34
C SER A 98 13.75 -10.77 -15.60
N LYS A 99 14.97 -11.33 -15.58
CA LYS A 99 15.22 -12.78 -15.71
C LYS A 99 15.07 -13.46 -14.35
N LEU A 100 13.82 -13.63 -13.90
CA LEU A 100 13.45 -14.62 -12.90
C LEU A 100 12.58 -15.71 -13.56
#